data_AF-A0A8W8NQY2-F1
#
_entry.id   AF-A0A8W8NQY2-F1
#
_cell.length_a   1.000
_cell.length_b   1.000
_cell.length_c   1.000
_cell.angle_alpha   90.00
_cell.angle_beta   90.00
_cell.angle_gamma   90.00
#
_symmetry.space_group_name_H-M   'P 1'
#
loop_
_entity.id
_entity.type
_entity.pdbx_description
1 polymer ?
#
loop_
_entity_poly.entity_id
_entity_poly.type
_entity_poly.pdbx_seq_one_letter_code
_entity_poly.pdbx_strand_id
1 'polypeptide(L)'
;MLQGWSDTLVECDLAFRMPDIFPSEICSWFVLTSTSTKYNVEESMRAVEYYVYLWRFGDFIEEVLQCSRILPDESCSRKHVWSYLKKYIYNLWNVLDWLSHLTLVVALFLRHFLQSEGQQYARNMFALSLLFIYLRFYETFLIYKIPGTTVIMVKEMLKDLYGFISFVLFVVLGVGMYYHANLWPDHQAMWGGSWSNFRLWTILSHPYWQIFGEIDLELLTGIG
;
A
#
# COMPACT_ATOMS: atom_id res chain seq x y z
N MET A 1 -30.08 24.61 0.84
CA MET A 1 -29.78 24.72 -0.61
C MET A 1 -28.33 24.30 -0.94
N LEU A 2 -27.35 24.43 -0.02
CA LEU A 2 -25.97 23.96 -0.23
C LEU A 2 -25.75 22.44 -0.02
N GLN A 3 -26.60 21.75 0.76
CA GLN A 3 -26.53 20.29 0.93
C GLN A 3 -26.85 19.51 -0.36
N GLY A 4 -27.81 19.99 -1.16
CA GLY A 4 -28.19 19.31 -2.41
C GLY A 4 -27.10 19.29 -3.49
N TRP A 5 -26.15 20.23 -3.45
CA TRP A 5 -24.99 20.27 -4.36
C TRP A 5 -23.83 19.38 -3.89
N SER A 6 -23.67 19.21 -2.57
CA SER A 6 -22.73 18.24 -2.00
C SER A 6 -23.15 16.81 -2.34
N ASP A 7 -24.43 16.52 -2.20
CA ASP A 7 -24.96 15.16 -2.41
C ASP A 7 -24.90 14.75 -3.90
N THR A 8 -25.15 15.68 -4.82
CA THR A 8 -25.07 15.43 -6.28
C THR A 8 -23.63 15.34 -6.80
N LEU A 9 -22.68 16.11 -6.27
CA LEU A 9 -21.26 15.98 -6.63
C LEU A 9 -20.68 14.65 -6.13
N VAL A 10 -21.06 14.21 -4.93
CA VAL A 10 -20.65 12.92 -4.38
C VAL A 10 -21.27 11.76 -5.16
N GLU A 11 -22.54 11.85 -5.59
CA GLU A 11 -23.16 10.85 -6.47
C GLU A 11 -22.49 10.76 -7.85
N CYS A 12 -22.05 11.89 -8.44
CA CYS A 12 -21.30 11.89 -9.70
C CYS A 12 -19.90 11.27 -9.56
N ASP A 13 -19.16 11.58 -8.49
CA ASP A 13 -17.86 10.94 -8.21
C ASP A 13 -18.02 9.44 -7.90
N LEU A 14 -19.08 9.04 -7.20
CA LEU A 14 -19.42 7.64 -6.90
C LEU A 14 -19.81 6.85 -8.15
N ALA A 15 -20.61 7.43 -9.05
CA ALA A 15 -21.01 6.80 -10.31
C ALA A 15 -19.81 6.60 -11.25
N PHE A 16 -18.78 7.43 -11.11
CA PHE A 16 -17.56 7.35 -11.90
C PHE A 16 -16.48 6.43 -11.27
N ARG A 17 -16.41 6.28 -9.94
CA ARG A 17 -15.49 5.32 -9.26
C ARG A 17 -16.04 3.89 -9.10
N MET A 18 -17.35 3.68 -9.14
CA MET A 18 -17.96 2.34 -9.14
C MET A 18 -17.56 1.42 -10.32
N PRO A 19 -17.33 1.89 -11.56
CA PRO A 19 -16.84 1.04 -12.64
C PRO A 19 -15.41 0.51 -12.46
N ASP A 20 -14.64 0.97 -11.48
CA ASP A 20 -13.25 0.52 -11.23
C ASP A 20 -13.13 -0.88 -10.61
N ILE A 21 -14.24 -1.44 -10.11
CA ILE A 21 -14.26 -2.77 -9.47
C ILE A 21 -13.98 -3.86 -10.49
N PHE A 22 -14.67 -3.84 -11.64
CA PHE A 22 -14.52 -4.84 -12.70
C PHE A 22 -13.08 -4.90 -13.26
N PRO A 23 -12.43 -3.77 -13.61
CA PRO A 23 -11.04 -3.74 -14.03
C PRO A 23 -10.06 -4.25 -12.96
N SER A 24 -10.32 -4.00 -11.67
CA SER A 24 -9.42 -4.42 -10.58
C SER A 24 -9.33 -5.95 -10.43
N GLU A 25 -10.45 -6.66 -10.61
CA GLU A 25 -10.47 -8.13 -10.61
C GLU A 25 -9.74 -8.70 -11.82
N ILE A 26 -9.91 -8.09 -13.00
CA ILE A 26 -9.18 -8.43 -14.22
C ILE A 26 -7.68 -8.18 -14.03
N CYS A 27 -7.28 -7.10 -13.35
CA CYS A 27 -5.90 -6.81 -12.99
C CYS A 27 -5.32 -7.86 -12.04
N SER A 28 -6.09 -8.31 -11.04
CA SER A 28 -5.67 -9.35 -10.10
C SER A 28 -5.45 -10.68 -10.79
N TRP A 29 -6.42 -11.10 -11.61
CA TRP A 29 -6.30 -12.30 -12.43
C TRP A 29 -5.10 -12.20 -13.40
N PHE A 30 -4.96 -11.07 -14.08
CA PHE A 30 -3.85 -10.83 -14.99
C PHE A 30 -2.48 -10.85 -14.29
N VAL A 31 -2.31 -10.14 -13.18
CA VAL A 31 -1.03 -10.07 -12.45
C VAL A 31 -0.66 -11.43 -11.87
N LEU A 32 -1.61 -12.20 -11.35
CA LEU A 32 -1.37 -13.53 -10.79
C LEU A 32 -1.02 -14.57 -11.86
N THR A 33 -1.65 -14.50 -13.04
CA THR A 33 -1.42 -15.47 -14.13
C THR A 33 -0.23 -15.09 -15.02
N SER A 34 -0.13 -13.83 -15.46
CA SER A 34 0.89 -13.37 -16.43
C SER A 34 2.30 -13.34 -15.85
N THR A 35 2.44 -13.10 -14.54
CA THR A 35 3.76 -13.04 -13.90
C THR A 35 4.43 -14.40 -13.68
N SER A 36 3.65 -15.49 -13.72
CA SER A 36 4.10 -16.84 -13.35
C SER A 36 4.66 -17.62 -14.55
N THR A 37 4.13 -17.43 -15.75
CA THR A 37 4.41 -18.29 -16.91
C THR A 37 5.35 -17.62 -17.92
N LYS A 38 6.61 -18.06 -17.94
CA LYS A 38 7.39 -18.04 -19.19
C LYS A 38 6.78 -19.14 -20.08
N TYR A 39 6.37 -18.80 -21.30
CA TYR A 39 5.90 -19.70 -22.37
C TYR A 39 4.45 -20.21 -22.30
N ASN A 40 3.54 -19.48 -22.94
CA ASN A 40 2.90 -19.83 -24.21
C ASN A 40 1.71 -18.91 -24.36
N VAL A 41 1.88 -17.90 -25.22
CA VAL A 41 0.96 -16.77 -25.28
C VAL A 41 -0.22 -17.15 -26.14
N GLU A 42 -1.30 -17.57 -25.51
CA GLU A 42 -2.61 -17.61 -26.14
C GLU A 42 -3.03 -16.18 -26.48
N GLU A 43 -3.53 -15.93 -27.70
CA GLU A 43 -3.83 -14.56 -28.17
C GLU A 43 -4.80 -13.81 -27.24
N SER A 44 -5.66 -14.54 -26.55
CA SER A 44 -6.58 -14.02 -25.53
C SER A 44 -5.86 -13.30 -24.37
N MET A 45 -4.69 -13.77 -23.94
CA MET A 45 -3.95 -13.14 -22.83
C MET A 45 -3.31 -11.81 -23.22
N ARG A 46 -2.89 -11.64 -24.49
CA ARG A 46 -2.34 -10.36 -24.97
C ARG A 46 -3.40 -9.27 -25.02
N ALA A 47 -4.61 -9.62 -25.43
CA ALA A 47 -5.71 -8.65 -25.48
C ALA A 47 -6.05 -8.11 -24.08
N VAL A 48 -6.07 -8.99 -23.07
CA VAL A 48 -6.31 -8.60 -21.67
C VAL A 48 -5.18 -7.73 -21.13
N GLU A 49 -3.92 -8.04 -21.45
CA GLU A 49 -2.76 -7.23 -21.07
C GLU A 49 -2.86 -5.80 -21.60
N TYR A 50 -3.14 -5.65 -22.90
CA TYR A 50 -3.30 -4.33 -23.51
C TYR A 50 -4.50 -3.57 -22.96
N TYR A 51 -5.61 -4.26 -22.69
CA TYR A 51 -6.79 -3.64 -22.06
C TYR A 51 -6.46 -3.07 -20.68
N VAL A 52 -5.78 -3.84 -19.82
CA VAL A 52 -5.36 -3.39 -18.48
C VAL A 52 -4.43 -2.19 -18.57
N TYR A 53 -3.48 -2.19 -19.52
CA TYR A 53 -2.57 -1.06 -19.72
C TYR A 53 -3.28 0.19 -20.22
N LEU A 54 -4.19 0.04 -21.17
CA LEU A 54 -4.97 1.16 -21.70
C LEU A 54 -5.87 1.75 -20.63
N TRP A 55 -6.58 0.90 -19.87
CA TRP A 55 -7.42 1.34 -18.76
C TRP A 55 -6.60 2.11 -17.73
N ARG A 56 -5.47 1.54 -17.29
CA ARG A 56 -4.59 2.17 -16.31
C ARG A 56 -3.96 3.48 -16.80
N PHE A 57 -3.70 3.57 -18.09
CA PHE A 57 -3.23 4.82 -18.71
C PHE A 57 -4.34 5.87 -18.77
N GLY A 58 -5.59 5.46 -18.99
CA GLY A 58 -6.78 6.30 -18.88
C GLY A 58 -6.89 6.93 -17.50
N ASP A 59 -6.81 6.13 -16.44
CA ASP A 59 -6.83 6.60 -15.05
C ASP A 59 -5.71 7.62 -14.77
N PHE A 60 -4.51 7.36 -15.29
CA PHE A 60 -3.37 8.28 -15.13
C PHE A 60 -3.63 9.62 -15.82
N ILE A 61 -4.13 9.60 -17.05
CA ILE A 61 -4.49 10.82 -17.78
C ILE A 61 -5.55 11.60 -17.01
N GLU A 62 -6.55 10.93 -16.47
CA GLU A 62 -7.62 11.58 -15.72
C GLU A 62 -7.10 12.28 -14.47
N GLU A 63 -6.22 11.65 -13.70
CA GLU A 63 -5.61 12.28 -12.51
C GLU A 63 -4.76 13.50 -12.90
N VAL A 64 -3.99 13.40 -14.00
CA VAL A 64 -3.21 14.53 -14.54
C VAL A 64 -4.14 15.65 -15.02
N LEU A 65 -5.25 15.31 -15.69
CA LEU A 65 -6.24 16.28 -16.14
C LEU A 65 -6.93 16.95 -14.95
N GLN A 66 -7.29 16.22 -13.90
CA GLN A 66 -7.89 16.76 -12.68
C GLN A 66 -6.92 17.73 -11.99
N CYS A 67 -5.65 17.36 -11.88
CA CYS A 67 -4.60 18.24 -11.37
C CYS A 67 -4.43 19.51 -12.23
N SER A 68 -4.50 19.38 -13.55
CA SER A 68 -4.37 20.51 -14.49
C SER A 68 -5.58 21.45 -14.49
N ARG A 69 -6.80 20.92 -14.35
CA ARG A 69 -8.06 21.70 -14.33
C ARG A 69 -8.24 22.51 -13.04
N ILE A 70 -7.57 22.10 -11.98
CA ILE A 70 -7.58 22.78 -10.68
C ILE A 70 -6.59 23.97 -10.66
N LEU A 71 -5.71 24.11 -11.66
CA LEU A 71 -4.89 25.31 -11.84
C LEU A 71 -5.77 26.43 -12.44
N PRO A 72 -6.09 27.49 -11.68
CA PRO A 72 -6.85 28.59 -12.21
C PRO A 72 -5.99 29.39 -13.19
N ASP A 73 -6.67 30.01 -14.17
CA ASP A 73 -6.11 30.91 -15.19
C ASP A 73 -5.00 31.85 -14.68
N GLU A 74 -4.10 32.17 -15.60
CA GLU A 74 -2.81 32.90 -15.57
C GLU A 74 -2.54 34.05 -14.57
N SER A 75 -3.42 34.39 -13.62
CA SER A 75 -3.26 35.53 -12.70
C SER A 75 -2.95 35.18 -11.23
N CYS A 76 -2.88 33.91 -10.84
CA CYS A 76 -2.62 33.53 -9.44
C CYS A 76 -1.16 33.20 -9.14
N SER A 77 -0.53 34.05 -8.33
CA SER A 77 0.85 33.96 -7.80
C SER A 77 1.31 32.53 -7.47
N ARG A 78 2.55 32.18 -7.86
CA ARG A 78 3.27 30.91 -7.58
C ARG A 78 3.17 30.41 -6.12
N LYS A 79 2.93 31.31 -5.16
CA LYS A 79 2.71 30.99 -3.74
C LYS A 79 1.37 30.28 -3.49
N HIS A 80 0.33 30.64 -4.24
CA HIS A 80 -0.99 30.01 -4.16
C HIS A 80 -0.92 28.57 -4.67
N VAL A 81 -0.30 28.33 -5.83
CA VAL A 81 -0.10 26.98 -6.38
C VAL A 81 0.64 26.06 -5.41
N TRP A 82 1.70 26.56 -4.75
CA TRP A 82 2.44 25.80 -3.74
C TRP A 82 1.62 25.44 -2.50
N SER A 83 0.78 26.36 -2.02
CA SER A 83 -0.09 26.10 -0.87
C SER A 83 -1.14 25.01 -1.19
N TYR A 84 -1.64 24.98 -2.42
CA TYR A 84 -2.62 23.99 -2.87
C TYR A 84 -1.97 22.63 -3.12
N LEU A 85 -0.82 22.58 -3.79
CA LEU A 85 -0.02 21.35 -3.93
C LEU A 85 0.32 20.77 -2.56
N LYS A 86 0.70 21.62 -1.60
CA LYS A 86 0.96 21.20 -0.23
C LYS A 86 -0.28 20.58 0.42
N LYS A 87 -1.46 21.19 0.26
CA LYS A 87 -2.74 20.61 0.74
C LYS A 87 -3.07 19.28 0.03
N TYR A 88 -2.81 19.18 -1.26
CA TYR A 88 -3.03 17.99 -2.08
C TYR A 88 -2.12 16.83 -1.66
N ILE A 89 -0.85 17.09 -1.32
CA ILE A 89 0.10 16.09 -0.79
C ILE A 89 -0.25 15.70 0.66
N TYR A 90 -0.89 16.57 1.45
CA TYR A 90 -1.33 16.20 2.79
C TYR A 90 -2.52 15.23 2.81
N ASN A 91 -3.25 15.09 1.70
CA ASN A 91 -4.30 14.09 1.58
C ASN A 91 -3.67 12.71 1.31
N LEU A 92 -3.70 11.82 2.30
CA LEU A 92 -3.12 10.48 2.21
C LEU A 92 -3.66 9.66 1.03
N TRP A 93 -4.96 9.76 0.74
CA TRP A 93 -5.61 9.07 -0.38
C TRP A 93 -5.02 9.47 -1.72
N ASN A 94 -4.76 10.76 -1.88
CA ASN A 94 -4.18 11.29 -3.09
C ASN A 94 -2.69 10.88 -3.24
N VAL A 95 -1.92 10.89 -2.15
CA VAL A 95 -0.54 10.36 -2.17
C VAL A 95 -0.52 8.88 -2.54
N LEU A 96 -1.48 8.10 -2.01
CA LEU A 96 -1.64 6.69 -2.32
C LEU A 96 -1.93 6.49 -3.82
N ASP A 97 -2.79 7.31 -4.41
CA ASP A 97 -3.10 7.28 -5.84
C ASP A 97 -1.85 7.60 -6.69
N TRP A 98 -1.06 8.62 -6.34
CA TRP A 98 0.22 8.89 -7.01
C TRP A 98 1.22 7.73 -6.89
N LEU A 99 1.31 7.14 -5.70
CA LEU A 99 2.26 6.06 -5.42
C LEU A 99 1.87 4.78 -6.16
N SER A 100 0.57 4.54 -6.36
CA SER A 100 0.05 3.45 -7.18
C SER A 100 0.49 3.58 -8.65
N HIS A 101 0.39 4.78 -9.22
CA HIS A 101 0.83 5.07 -10.59
C HIS A 101 2.34 4.98 -10.74
N LEU A 102 3.10 5.55 -9.81
CA LEU A 102 4.57 5.49 -9.80
C LEU A 102 5.07 4.05 -9.79
N THR A 103 4.52 3.22 -8.90
CA THR A 103 4.92 1.82 -8.74
C THR A 103 4.63 1.02 -10.01
N LEU A 104 3.50 1.30 -10.66
CA LEU A 104 3.13 0.66 -11.92
C LEU A 104 4.07 1.04 -13.07
N VAL A 105 4.42 2.32 -13.19
CA VAL A 105 5.39 2.80 -14.19
C VAL A 105 6.76 2.14 -13.97
N VAL A 106 7.23 2.06 -12.73
CA VAL A 106 8.48 1.37 -12.37
C VAL A 106 8.41 -0.12 -12.71
N ALA A 107 7.27 -0.79 -12.45
CA ALA A 107 7.07 -2.20 -12.77
C ALA A 107 7.14 -2.45 -14.30
N LEU A 108 6.53 -1.58 -15.10
CA LEU A 108 6.59 -1.64 -16.57
C LEU A 108 8.02 -1.43 -17.08
N PHE A 109 8.74 -0.46 -16.53
CA PHE A 109 10.15 -0.22 -16.88
C PHE A 109 11.02 -1.44 -16.53
N LEU A 110 10.88 -1.99 -15.33
CA LEU A 110 11.62 -3.19 -14.92
C LEU A 110 11.35 -4.38 -15.83
N ARG A 111 10.09 -4.56 -16.27
CA ARG A 111 9.72 -5.64 -17.19
C ARG A 111 10.32 -5.46 -18.59
N HIS A 112 10.41 -4.23 -19.09
CA HIS A 112 10.96 -3.96 -20.42
C HIS A 112 12.50 -4.00 -20.45
N PHE A 113 13.16 -3.49 -19.39
CA PHE A 113 14.62 -3.36 -19.35
C PHE A 113 15.36 -4.59 -18.79
N LEU A 114 14.76 -5.37 -17.87
CA LEU A 114 15.41 -6.52 -17.24
C LEU A 114 14.71 -7.84 -17.60
N GLN A 115 14.92 -8.30 -18.83
CA GLN A 115 14.28 -9.52 -19.36
C GLN A 115 14.79 -10.85 -18.77
N SER A 116 16.02 -10.91 -18.23
CA SER A 116 16.63 -12.18 -17.77
C SER A 116 16.71 -12.33 -16.25
N GLU A 117 17.25 -11.36 -15.53
CA GLU A 117 17.54 -11.49 -14.08
C GLU A 117 16.63 -10.64 -13.17
N GLY A 118 15.95 -9.62 -13.72
CA GLY A 118 15.09 -8.71 -12.94
C GLY A 118 13.64 -9.13 -12.82
N GLN A 119 13.26 -10.32 -13.33
CA GLN A 119 11.85 -10.72 -13.40
C GLN A 119 11.23 -10.80 -11.99
N GLN A 120 11.96 -11.29 -10.99
CA GLN A 120 11.43 -11.35 -9.62
C GLN A 120 11.14 -9.96 -9.04
N TYR A 121 12.01 -8.98 -9.30
CA TYR A 121 11.79 -7.60 -8.88
C TYR A 121 10.60 -6.96 -9.59
N ALA A 122 10.45 -7.21 -10.89
CA ALA A 122 9.29 -6.74 -11.64
C ALA A 122 7.99 -7.34 -11.08
N ARG A 123 7.97 -8.64 -10.76
CA ARG A 123 6.81 -9.32 -10.15
C ARG A 123 6.44 -8.70 -8.81
N ASN A 124 7.42 -8.44 -7.95
CA ASN A 124 7.18 -7.81 -6.65
C ASN A 124 6.61 -6.40 -6.81
N MET A 125 7.11 -5.61 -7.76
CA MET A 125 6.59 -4.27 -8.04
C MET A 125 5.16 -4.31 -8.61
N PHE A 126 4.83 -5.27 -9.49
CA PHE A 126 3.46 -5.48 -9.93
C PHE A 126 2.52 -5.86 -8.78
N ALA A 127 2.96 -6.75 -7.88
CA ALA A 127 2.18 -7.10 -6.68
C ALA A 127 1.96 -5.88 -5.75
N LEU A 128 2.98 -5.03 -5.57
CA LEU A 128 2.84 -3.79 -4.83
C LEU A 128 1.87 -2.80 -5.51
N SER A 129 1.93 -2.69 -6.84
CA SER A 129 0.98 -1.85 -7.58
C SER A 129 -0.47 -2.31 -7.41
N LEU A 130 -0.69 -3.63 -7.41
CA LEU A 130 -1.99 -4.25 -7.16
C LEU A 130 -2.51 -3.93 -5.75
N LEU A 131 -1.63 -4.00 -4.75
CA LEU A 131 -1.96 -3.65 -3.37
C LEU A 131 -2.48 -2.21 -3.27
N PHE A 132 -1.85 -1.25 -3.95
CA PHE A 132 -2.34 0.13 -3.94
C PHE A 132 -3.69 0.30 -4.63
N ILE A 133 -3.97 -0.46 -5.70
CA ILE A 133 -5.29 -0.48 -6.35
C ILE A 133 -6.36 -0.97 -5.36
N TYR A 134 -6.08 -2.01 -4.59
CA TYR A 134 -7.00 -2.48 -3.55
C TYR A 134 -7.15 -1.50 -2.38
N LEU A 135 -6.10 -0.77 -2.01
CA LEU A 135 -6.21 0.29 -0.99
C LEU A 135 -7.08 1.46 -1.48
N ARG A 136 -7.10 1.76 -2.79
CA ARG A 136 -8.02 2.74 -3.38
C ARG A 136 -9.49 2.29 -3.25
N PHE A 137 -9.77 1.00 -3.37
CA PHE A 137 -11.10 0.45 -3.15
C PHE A 137 -11.62 0.72 -1.72
N TYR A 138 -10.74 0.80 -0.72
CA TYR A 138 -11.10 1.21 0.63
C TYR A 138 -11.60 2.66 0.71
N GLU A 139 -11.03 3.58 -0.07
CA GLU A 139 -11.50 4.97 -0.13
C GLU A 139 -12.96 5.03 -0.58
N THR A 140 -13.33 4.24 -1.59
CA THR A 140 -14.70 4.19 -2.10
C THR A 140 -15.69 3.75 -1.01
N PHE A 141 -15.33 2.79 -0.15
CA PHE A 141 -16.16 2.40 0.99
C PHE A 141 -16.38 3.52 2.01
N LEU A 142 -15.44 4.44 2.13
CA LEU A 142 -15.53 5.56 3.07
C LEU A 142 -16.59 6.59 2.63
N ILE A 143 -16.88 6.66 1.33
CA ILE A 143 -17.86 7.59 0.75
C ILE A 143 -19.30 7.05 0.87
N TYR A 144 -19.49 5.74 0.91
CA TYR A 144 -20.82 5.15 1.07
C TYR A 144 -21.42 5.43 2.45
N LYS A 145 -22.67 5.92 2.48
CA LYS A 145 -23.34 6.45 3.69
C LYS A 145 -23.43 5.47 4.87
N ILE A 146 -23.64 4.18 4.58
CA ILE A 146 -23.83 3.12 5.58
C ILE A 146 -22.48 2.62 6.12
N PRO A 147 -21.53 2.13 5.30
CA PRO A 147 -20.21 1.71 5.78
C PRO A 147 -19.29 2.89 6.17
N GLY A 148 -19.47 4.08 5.60
CA GLY A 148 -18.66 5.25 5.92
C GLY A 148 -18.79 5.68 7.38
N THR A 149 -20.02 5.66 7.91
CA THR A 149 -20.28 6.01 9.32
C THR A 149 -19.60 5.03 10.28
N THR A 150 -19.59 3.72 9.96
CA THR A 150 -18.92 2.72 10.78
C THR A 150 -17.40 2.83 10.71
N VAL A 151 -16.83 3.12 9.53
CA VAL A 151 -15.39 3.35 9.35
C VAL A 151 -14.92 4.58 10.13
N ILE A 152 -15.68 5.67 10.15
CA ILE A 152 -15.35 6.87 10.93
C ILE A 152 -15.32 6.54 12.43
N MET A 153 -16.30 5.77 12.93
CA MET A 153 -16.31 5.32 14.32
C MET A 153 -15.09 4.44 14.64
N VAL A 154 -14.74 3.50 13.77
CA VAL A 154 -13.54 2.66 13.93
C VAL A 154 -12.27 3.50 13.96
N LYS A 155 -12.16 4.52 13.10
CA LYS A 155 -10.97 5.39 13.05
C LYS A 155 -10.71 6.11 14.38
N GLU A 156 -11.75 6.59 15.06
CA GLU A 156 -11.57 7.23 16.36
C GLU A 156 -11.18 6.21 17.44
N MET A 157 -11.76 5.01 17.40
CA MET A 157 -11.33 3.92 18.31
C MET A 157 -9.89 3.47 18.05
N LEU A 158 -9.43 3.51 16.78
CA LEU A 158 -8.05 3.19 16.41
C LEU A 158 -7.05 4.20 16.99
N LYS A 159 -7.44 5.47 17.18
CA LYS A 159 -6.58 6.48 17.79
C LYS A 159 -6.28 6.13 19.26
N ASP A 160 -7.30 5.68 19.99
CA ASP A 160 -7.12 5.22 21.37
C ASP A 160 -6.33 3.90 21.42
N LEU A 161 -6.61 3.00 20.48
CA LEU A 161 -5.86 1.73 20.33
C LEU A 161 -4.38 1.96 20.01
N TYR A 162 -4.03 2.99 19.24
CA TYR A 162 -2.63 3.30 18.91
C TYR A 162 -1.78 3.53 20.18
N GLY A 163 -2.35 4.18 21.20
CA GLY A 163 -1.69 4.35 22.50
C GLY A 163 -1.41 3.01 23.18
N PHE A 164 -2.38 2.09 23.16
CA PHE A 164 -2.22 0.75 23.70
C PHE A 164 -1.17 -0.07 22.95
N ILE A 165 -1.20 -0.06 21.61
CA ILE A 165 -0.21 -0.76 20.77
C ILE A 165 1.20 -0.23 21.05
N SER A 166 1.36 1.09 21.21
CA SER A 166 2.66 1.68 21.56
C SER A 166 3.18 1.17 22.90
N PHE A 167 2.31 1.01 23.89
CA PHE A 167 2.69 0.44 25.19
C PHE A 167 3.09 -1.04 25.07
N VAL A 168 2.28 -1.84 24.36
CA VAL A 168 2.58 -3.26 24.12
C VAL A 168 3.92 -3.42 23.40
N LEU A 169 4.18 -2.60 22.36
CA LEU A 169 5.45 -2.62 21.64
C LEU A 169 6.65 -2.32 22.55
N PHE A 170 6.51 -1.38 23.49
CA PHE A 170 7.55 -1.10 24.48
C PHE A 170 7.79 -2.30 25.41
N VAL A 171 6.74 -2.99 25.85
CA VAL A 171 6.86 -4.22 26.66
C VAL A 171 7.52 -5.34 25.87
N VAL A 172 7.10 -5.57 24.63
CA VAL A 172 7.68 -6.58 23.72
C VAL A 172 9.17 -6.32 23.50
N LEU A 173 9.56 -5.06 23.28
CA LEU A 173 10.97 -4.66 23.19
C LEU A 173 11.73 -5.00 24.48
N GLY A 174 11.17 -4.66 25.65
CA GLY A 174 11.81 -4.96 26.94
C GLY A 174 12.03 -6.46 27.16
N VAL A 175 11.01 -7.28 26.90
CA VAL A 175 11.08 -8.74 27.03
C VAL A 175 12.03 -9.34 25.98
N GLY A 176 12.00 -8.84 24.74
CA GLY A 176 12.92 -9.27 23.68
C GLY A 176 14.38 -9.00 24.05
N MET A 177 14.68 -7.82 24.60
CA MET A 177 16.01 -7.48 25.09
C MET A 177 16.44 -8.37 26.27
N TYR A 178 15.52 -8.69 27.19
CA TYR A 178 15.79 -9.61 28.30
C TYR A 178 16.16 -11.01 27.81
N TYR A 179 15.40 -11.57 26.87
CA TYR A 179 15.72 -12.87 26.28
C TYR A 179 17.08 -12.84 25.57
N HIS A 180 17.33 -11.83 24.76
CA HIS A 180 18.60 -11.73 24.05
C HIS A 180 19.80 -11.61 24.99
N ALA A 181 19.66 -10.90 26.12
CA ALA A 181 20.73 -10.77 27.12
C ALA A 181 21.04 -12.08 27.85
N ASN A 182 20.02 -12.91 28.11
CA ASN A 182 20.19 -14.14 28.88
C ASN A 182 20.59 -15.36 28.02
N LEU A 183 20.08 -15.45 26.78
CA LEU A 183 20.36 -16.57 25.88
C LEU A 183 21.75 -16.47 25.22
N TRP A 184 22.28 -15.24 25.02
CA TRP A 184 23.56 -15.02 24.35
C TRP A 184 24.48 -14.04 25.10
N PRO A 185 25.07 -14.43 26.24
CA PRO A 185 25.85 -13.54 27.12
C PRO A 185 27.13 -12.97 26.50
N ASP A 186 27.75 -13.64 25.52
CA ASP A 186 29.06 -13.25 24.96
C ASP A 186 29.01 -12.71 23.51
N HIS A 187 27.84 -12.34 23.01
CA HIS A 187 27.70 -11.88 21.62
C HIS A 187 28.09 -10.40 21.42
N GLN A 188 29.39 -10.14 21.23
CA GLN A 188 29.94 -8.81 20.84
C GLN A 188 29.53 -8.34 19.43
N ALA A 189 28.78 -9.15 18.68
CA ALA A 189 28.44 -8.90 17.28
C ALA A 189 27.06 -8.26 17.06
N MET A 190 26.44 -7.65 18.09
CA MET A 190 25.14 -6.97 17.93
C MET A 190 25.15 -5.91 16.81
N TRP A 191 26.28 -5.24 16.62
CA TRP A 191 26.46 -4.17 15.63
C TRP A 191 27.40 -4.53 14.46
N GLY A 192 27.92 -5.76 14.41
CA GLY A 192 29.02 -6.15 13.51
C GLY A 192 28.63 -6.96 12.27
N GLY A 193 27.35 -7.26 12.05
CA GLY A 193 26.88 -8.12 10.97
C GLY A 193 26.30 -7.35 9.78
N SER A 194 26.53 -7.87 8.57
CA SER A 194 25.88 -7.41 7.31
C SER A 194 24.40 -7.09 7.53
N TRP A 195 23.98 -5.93 7.01
CA TRP A 195 22.65 -5.32 7.11
C TRP A 195 21.50 -6.18 6.55
N SER A 196 21.79 -7.38 6.06
CA SER A 196 20.86 -8.26 5.34
C SER A 196 19.89 -9.04 6.23
N ASN A 197 20.19 -9.19 7.53
CA ASN A 197 19.26 -9.78 8.50
C ASN A 197 18.94 -8.72 9.55
N PHE A 198 17.73 -8.17 9.51
CA PHE A 198 17.22 -7.24 10.51
C PHE A 198 17.10 -7.98 11.86
N ARG A 199 18.21 -8.14 12.59
CA ARG A 199 18.27 -8.90 13.85
C ARG A 199 17.33 -8.35 14.93
N LEU A 200 17.01 -7.06 14.88
CA LEU A 200 15.95 -6.45 15.70
C LEU A 200 14.58 -7.10 15.46
N TRP A 201 14.28 -7.49 14.21
CA TRP A 201 13.04 -8.20 13.90
C TRP A 201 13.07 -9.60 14.53
N THR A 202 14.17 -10.34 14.45
CA THR A 202 14.29 -11.64 15.15
C THR A 202 14.10 -11.52 16.67
N ILE A 203 14.63 -10.46 17.30
CA ILE A 203 14.45 -10.23 18.75
C ILE A 203 13.00 -9.89 19.11
N LEU A 204 12.30 -9.18 18.22
CA LEU A 204 10.91 -8.76 18.41
C LEU A 204 9.90 -9.86 18.08
N SER A 205 10.20 -10.75 17.14
CA SER A 205 9.29 -11.81 16.69
C SER A 205 8.91 -12.76 17.81
N HIS A 206 9.87 -13.18 18.62
CA HIS A 206 9.62 -14.16 19.69
C HIS A 206 8.61 -13.64 20.73
N PRO A 207 8.84 -12.50 21.41
CA PRO A 207 7.87 -11.95 22.36
C PRO A 207 6.56 -11.48 21.71
N TYR A 208 6.57 -11.16 20.40
CA TYR A 208 5.35 -10.82 19.67
C TYR A 208 4.41 -12.04 19.52
N TRP A 209 4.91 -13.18 19.03
CA TRP A 209 4.12 -14.40 18.87
C TRP A 209 3.56 -14.93 20.18
N GLN A 210 4.29 -14.75 21.28
CA GLN A 210 3.84 -15.11 22.64
C GLN A 210 2.56 -14.37 23.05
N ILE A 211 2.35 -13.12 22.61
CA ILE A 211 1.12 -12.37 22.91
C ILE A 211 -0.10 -13.04 22.26
N PHE A 212 0.09 -13.70 21.12
CA PHE A 212 -0.95 -14.44 20.42
C PHE A 212 -1.10 -15.89 20.90
N GLY A 213 -0.31 -16.31 21.89
CA GLY A 213 -0.36 -17.66 22.47
C GLY A 213 0.50 -18.70 21.73
N GLU A 214 1.32 -18.30 20.77
CA GLU A 214 2.27 -19.18 20.09
C GLU A 214 3.62 -19.10 20.80
N ILE A 215 3.94 -20.12 21.60
CA ILE A 215 5.14 -20.18 22.42
C ILE A 215 6.10 -21.21 21.84
N ASP A 216 7.25 -20.74 21.37
CA ASP A 216 8.37 -21.61 20.99
C ASP A 216 9.12 -22.07 22.25
N LEU A 217 8.77 -23.27 22.72
CA LEU A 217 9.36 -23.89 23.92
C LEU A 217 10.80 -24.36 23.68
N GLU A 218 11.19 -24.66 22.42
CA GLU A 218 12.53 -25.15 22.09
C GLU A 218 13.57 -24.04 22.24
N LEU A 219 13.22 -22.81 21.83
CA LEU A 219 14.07 -21.63 22.01
C LEU A 219 14.26 -21.27 23.49
N LEU A 220 13.20 -21.36 24.30
CA LEU A 220 13.25 -20.99 25.72
C LEU A 220 13.97 -22.03 26.59
N THR A 221 14.02 -23.28 26.16
CA THR A 221 14.73 -24.37 26.85
C THR A 221 16.19 -24.49 26.44
N GLY A 222 16.63 -23.74 25.42
CA GLY A 222 18.04 -23.67 25.00
C GLY A 222 18.55 -24.95 24.33
N ILE A 223 17.66 -25.70 23.66
CA ILE A 223 17.99 -27.00 23.02
C ILE A 223 18.09 -26.88 21.48
N GLY A 224 18.20 -25.65 20.95
CA GLY A 224 18.34 -25.36 19.51
C GLY A 224 19.74 -24.97 19.09
#